data_AF-A0A371CTH0-F1
#
_entry.id   AF-A0A371CTH0-F1
#
_cell.length_a   1.000
_cell.length_b   1.000
_cell.length_c   1.000
_cell.angle_alpha   90.00
_cell.angle_beta   90.00
_cell.angle_gamma   90.00
#
_symmetry.space_group_name_H-M   'P 1'
#
loop_
_entity.id
_entity.type
_entity.pdbx_description
1 polymer ?
#
loop_
_entity_poly.entity_id
_entity_poly.type
_entity_poly.pdbx_seq_one_letter_code
_entity_poly.pdbx_strand_id
1 'polypeptide(L)'
;MAPPPKLPADEEKHLEGLVAEFRRRNGAERKALLDECARKLLSMRRILPPTPVTEEYTLLVEFFYQKVRNWFNNRIQENKDKATRLPTRINRTWTGERVFEFLKNTDIREAVRDDEVLHPHQIVAWNLMRRSLWEDLEQDEREDYGTMALQWNISGPDVKLQPRT
;
A
#
# COMPACT_ATOMS: atom_id res chain seq x y z
N MET A 1 -16.21 4.73 -20.42
CA MET A 1 -16.71 4.66 -19.04
C MET A 1 -16.71 6.05 -18.46
N ALA A 2 -17.83 6.54 -17.93
CA ALA A 2 -17.86 7.84 -17.25
C ALA A 2 -16.99 7.77 -15.97
N PRO A 3 -16.26 8.84 -15.63
CA PRO A 3 -15.55 8.89 -14.36
C PRO A 3 -16.58 8.71 -13.22
N PRO A 4 -16.21 8.02 -12.13
CA PRO A 4 -17.12 7.85 -11.00
C PRO A 4 -17.57 9.23 -10.51
N PRO A 5 -18.86 9.38 -10.15
CA PRO A 5 -19.38 10.66 -9.72
C PRO A 5 -18.61 11.15 -8.51
N LYS A 6 -18.04 12.36 -8.63
CA LYS A 6 -17.35 13.03 -7.52
C LYS A 6 -18.35 13.31 -6.40
N LEU A 7 -17.87 13.37 -5.16
CA LEU A 7 -18.69 13.85 -4.05
C LEU A 7 -19.13 15.29 -4.35
N PRO A 8 -20.36 15.68 -3.97
CA PRO A 8 -20.77 17.08 -3.95
C PRO A 8 -19.77 17.97 -3.21
N ALA A 9 -19.61 19.22 -3.64
CA ALA A 9 -18.56 20.12 -3.15
C ALA A 9 -18.70 20.46 -1.65
N ASP A 10 -19.93 20.50 -1.15
CA ASP A 10 -20.26 20.68 0.26
C ASP A 10 -19.83 19.47 1.11
N GLU A 11 -20.10 18.25 0.63
CA GLU A 11 -19.65 17.01 1.27
C GLU A 11 -18.13 16.92 1.30
N GLU A 12 -17.48 17.28 0.19
CA GLU A 12 -16.03 17.31 0.07
C GLU A 12 -15.39 18.30 1.06
N LYS A 13 -15.91 19.54 1.13
CA LYS A 13 -15.44 20.55 2.08
C LYS A 13 -15.56 20.10 3.53
N HIS A 14 -16.64 19.38 3.87
CA HIS A 14 -16.80 18.82 5.21
C HIS A 14 -15.71 17.78 5.52
N LEU A 15 -15.44 16.85 4.60
CA LEU A 15 -14.41 15.83 4.79
C LEU A 15 -12.99 16.43 4.81
N GLU A 16 -12.72 17.45 4.00
CA GLU A 16 -11.44 18.17 3.98
C GLU A 16 -11.08 18.76 5.35
N GLY A 17 -12.06 19.32 6.06
CA GLY A 17 -11.86 19.84 7.41
C GLY A 17 -11.43 18.77 8.43
N LEU A 18 -11.71 17.50 8.16
CA LEU A 18 -11.45 16.37 9.07
C LEU A 18 -10.20 15.56 8.69
N VAL A 19 -9.49 15.92 7.62
CA VAL A 19 -8.28 15.20 7.16
C VAL A 19 -7.20 15.14 8.24
N ALA A 20 -7.00 16.24 8.97
CA ALA A 20 -6.00 16.29 10.04
C ALA A 20 -6.34 15.33 11.20
N GLU A 21 -7.61 15.24 11.57
CA GLU A 21 -8.07 14.31 12.60
C GLU A 21 -7.98 12.86 12.16
N PHE A 22 -8.37 12.57 10.92
CA PHE A 22 -8.28 11.23 10.35
C PHE A 22 -6.84 10.68 10.35
N ARG A 23 -5.84 11.55 10.11
CA ARG A 23 -4.42 11.19 10.19
C ARG A 23 -3.95 10.89 11.61
N ARG A 24 -4.53 11.54 12.62
CA ARG A 24 -4.16 11.37 14.04
C ARG A 24 -4.80 10.13 14.66
N ARG A 25 -6.05 9.84 14.33
CA ARG A 25 -6.82 8.72 14.91
C ARG A 25 -6.45 7.39 14.27
N ASN A 26 -6.39 6.33 15.09
CA ASN A 26 -6.00 4.98 14.68
C ASN A 26 -7.06 3.95 15.10
N GLY A 27 -7.10 2.78 14.45
CA GLY A 27 -7.92 1.64 14.87
C GLY A 27 -9.40 1.98 15.08
N ALA A 28 -9.90 1.76 16.30
CA ALA A 28 -11.30 1.97 16.67
C ALA A 28 -11.75 3.44 16.56
N GLU A 29 -10.91 4.39 16.95
CA GLU A 29 -11.22 5.82 16.89
C GLU A 29 -11.38 6.32 15.45
N ARG A 30 -10.58 5.75 14.54
CA ARG A 30 -10.70 6.03 13.10
C ARG A 30 -12.00 5.46 12.56
N LYS A 31 -12.39 4.25 12.97
CA LYS A 31 -13.66 3.64 12.57
C LYS A 31 -14.85 4.48 13.04
N ALA A 32 -14.82 4.98 14.27
CA ALA A 32 -15.86 5.88 14.79
C ALA A 32 -15.96 7.18 13.99
N LEU A 33 -14.82 7.83 13.70
CA LEU A 33 -14.80 9.04 12.87
C LEU A 33 -15.40 8.80 11.47
N LEU A 34 -15.06 7.67 10.86
CA LEU A 34 -15.61 7.30 9.53
C LEU A 34 -17.13 7.07 9.58
N ASP A 35 -17.65 6.46 10.64
CA ASP A 35 -19.09 6.25 10.85
C ASP A 35 -19.83 7.58 11.06
N GLU A 36 -19.28 8.47 11.89
CA GLU A 36 -19.79 9.84 12.10
C GLU A 36 -19.84 10.63 10.79
N CYS A 37 -18.78 10.57 9.99
CA CYS A 37 -18.73 11.19 8.67
C CYS A 37 -19.79 10.61 7.74
N ALA A 38 -19.95 9.28 7.70
CA ALA A 38 -20.94 8.61 6.86
C ALA A 38 -22.38 9.06 7.20
N ARG A 39 -22.72 9.09 8.50
CA ARG A 39 -24.01 9.62 8.98
C ARG A 39 -24.17 11.10 8.66
N LYS A 40 -23.10 11.88 8.78
CA LYS A 40 -23.13 13.31 8.45
C LYS A 40 -23.42 13.53 6.96
N LEU A 41 -22.78 12.78 6.07
CA LEU A 41 -23.05 12.86 4.63
C LEU A 41 -24.50 12.48 4.30
N LEU A 42 -25.04 11.44 4.92
CA LEU A 42 -26.46 11.09 4.77
C LEU A 42 -27.37 12.23 5.23
N SER A 43 -27.06 12.87 6.38
CA SER A 43 -27.82 14.01 6.87
C SER A 43 -27.75 15.24 5.93
N MET A 44 -26.60 15.49 5.28
CA MET A 44 -26.43 16.56 4.28
C MET A 44 -27.31 16.32 3.06
N ARG A 45 -27.52 15.05 2.70
CA ARG A 45 -28.47 14.60 1.67
C ARG A 45 -29.93 14.54 2.15
N ARG A 46 -30.22 15.04 3.36
CA ARG A 46 -31.54 15.01 4.00
C ARG A 46 -32.07 13.60 4.28
N ILE A 47 -31.17 12.62 4.37
CA ILE A 47 -31.49 11.26 4.80
C ILE A 47 -31.20 11.18 6.30
N LEU A 48 -32.27 11.29 7.09
CA LEU A 48 -32.20 11.22 8.56
C LEU A 48 -32.41 9.78 9.04
N PRO A 49 -31.83 9.41 10.20
CA PRO A 49 -32.08 8.09 10.78
C PRO A 49 -33.59 7.94 11.09
N PRO A 50 -34.27 6.93 10.51
CA PRO A 50 -35.65 6.63 10.89
C PRO A 50 -35.68 6.15 12.35
N THR A 51 -36.80 6.40 13.03
CA THR A 51 -37.06 5.90 14.39
C THR A 51 -38.29 4.99 14.33
N PRO A 52 -38.16 3.65 14.48
CA PRO A 52 -36.95 2.88 14.77
C PRO A 52 -35.97 2.82 13.58
N VAL A 53 -34.69 2.54 13.87
CA VAL A 53 -33.64 2.39 12.84
C VAL A 53 -33.97 1.18 11.98
N THR A 54 -34.09 1.39 10.67
CA THR A 54 -34.36 0.34 9.70
C THR A 54 -33.06 -0.27 9.18
N GLU A 55 -33.12 -1.52 8.69
CA GLU A 55 -32.00 -2.19 8.04
C GLU A 55 -31.49 -1.43 6.81
N GLU A 56 -32.40 -0.83 6.03
CA GLU A 56 -32.08 0.01 4.88
C GLU A 56 -31.17 1.19 5.25
N TYR A 57 -31.46 1.85 6.38
CA TYR A 57 -30.62 2.95 6.85
C TYR A 57 -29.23 2.47 7.26
N THR A 58 -29.13 1.28 7.88
CA THR A 58 -27.85 0.67 8.23
C THR A 58 -27.01 0.37 6.99
N LEU A 59 -27.61 -0.22 5.95
CA LEU A 59 -26.94 -0.48 4.67
C LEU A 59 -26.46 0.81 3.99
N LEU A 60 -27.25 1.89 4.07
CA LEU A 60 -26.83 3.21 3.58
C LEU A 60 -25.62 3.74 4.35
N VAL A 61 -25.59 3.61 5.67
CA VAL A 61 -24.45 4.02 6.49
C VAL A 61 -23.20 3.22 6.10
N GLU A 62 -23.31 1.90 5.93
CA GLU A 62 -22.19 1.06 5.50
C GLU A 62 -21.65 1.43 4.11
N PHE A 63 -22.54 1.72 3.16
CA PHE A 63 -22.14 2.18 1.83
C PHE A 63 -21.40 3.53 1.89
N PHE A 64 -21.92 4.49 2.65
CA PHE A 64 -21.26 5.78 2.83
C PHE A 64 -19.96 5.67 3.61
N TYR A 65 -19.88 4.77 4.58
CA TYR A 65 -18.65 4.45 5.30
C TYR A 65 -17.55 4.04 4.33
N GLN A 66 -17.84 3.13 3.38
CA GLN A 66 -16.87 2.73 2.36
C GLN A 66 -16.45 3.91 1.47
N LYS A 67 -17.39 4.76 1.05
CA LYS A 67 -17.10 5.97 0.27
C LYS A 67 -16.16 6.93 1.02
N VAL A 68 -16.47 7.25 2.27
CA VAL A 68 -15.67 8.15 3.11
C VAL A 68 -14.28 7.58 3.33
N ARG A 69 -14.18 6.28 3.66
CA ARG A 69 -12.89 5.58 3.81
C ARG A 69 -12.04 5.70 2.55
N ASN A 70 -12.62 5.42 1.39
CA ASN A 70 -11.91 5.49 0.12
C ASN A 70 -11.49 6.93 -0.21
N TRP A 71 -12.35 7.91 0.06
CA TRP A 71 -12.04 9.32 -0.13
C TRP A 71 -10.82 9.75 0.71
N PHE A 72 -10.81 9.46 2.02
CA PHE A 72 -9.67 9.80 2.88
C PHE A 72 -8.38 9.10 2.45
N ASN A 73 -8.45 7.81 2.11
CA ASN A 73 -7.30 7.05 1.65
C ASN A 73 -6.71 7.66 0.37
N ASN A 74 -7.55 7.96 -0.61
CA ASN A 74 -7.13 8.57 -1.86
C ASN A 74 -6.50 9.96 -1.61
N ARG A 75 -7.10 10.78 -0.73
CA ARG A 75 -6.60 12.13 -0.42
C ARG A 75 -5.28 12.14 0.34
N ILE A 76 -5.03 11.12 1.17
CA ILE A 76 -3.74 10.93 1.84
C ILE A 76 -2.69 10.37 0.88
N GLN A 77 -3.08 9.46 -0.01
CA GLN A 77 -2.19 8.86 -1.01
C GLN A 77 -1.80 9.85 -2.12
N GLU A 78 -2.69 10.78 -2.50
CA GLU A 78 -2.40 11.83 -3.49
C GLU A 78 -1.12 12.63 -3.15
N ASN A 79 -0.82 12.79 -1.86
CA ASN A 79 0.39 13.46 -1.40
C ASN A 79 1.62 12.56 -1.31
N LYS A 80 1.46 11.23 -1.19
CA LYS A 80 2.58 10.26 -1.22
C LYS A 80 3.01 9.96 -2.66
N ASP A 81 2.08 10.04 -3.60
CA ASP A 81 2.22 9.52 -4.96
C ASP A 81 3.02 10.36 -5.96
N LYS A 82 3.43 11.58 -5.63
CA LYS A 82 4.37 12.30 -6.51
C LYS A 82 5.76 11.65 -6.54
N ALA A 83 6.16 10.99 -5.45
CA ALA A 83 7.39 10.22 -5.40
C ALA A 83 7.18 8.77 -5.85
N THR A 84 6.10 8.09 -5.41
CA THR A 84 5.87 6.65 -5.68
C THR A 84 5.37 6.30 -7.09
N ARG A 85 4.95 7.27 -7.90
CA ARG A 85 4.50 7.05 -9.30
C ARG A 85 5.61 7.08 -10.35
N LEU A 86 6.84 7.37 -9.95
CA LEU A 86 7.96 7.24 -10.87
C LEU A 86 8.12 5.75 -11.21
N PRO A 87 8.26 5.38 -12.51
CA PRO A 87 8.55 4.01 -12.90
C PRO A 87 9.65 3.44 -12.02
N THR A 88 9.55 2.16 -11.68
CA THR A 88 10.51 1.46 -10.81
C THR A 88 11.98 1.73 -11.17
N ARG A 89 12.26 1.97 -12.46
CA ARG A 89 13.57 2.38 -13.01
C ARG A 89 14.10 3.74 -12.52
N ILE A 90 13.22 4.67 -12.16
CA ILE A 90 13.56 6.03 -11.73
C ILE A 90 13.54 6.15 -10.20
N ASN A 91 12.78 5.29 -9.50
CA ASN A 91 12.52 5.43 -8.05
C ASN A 91 13.18 4.37 -7.16
N ARG A 92 14.13 3.58 -7.67
CA ARG A 92 14.83 2.59 -6.84
C ARG A 92 16.30 2.89 -6.77
N THR A 93 16.73 3.38 -5.62
CA THR A 93 18.09 3.13 -5.15
C THR A 93 18.22 1.62 -4.94
N TRP A 94 19.15 0.99 -5.65
CA TRP A 94 19.63 -0.35 -5.38
C TRP A 94 20.23 -0.39 -3.98
N THR A 95 19.87 -1.40 -3.21
CA THR A 95 20.48 -1.77 -1.93
C THR A 95 21.17 -3.11 -2.10
N GLY A 96 22.14 -3.45 -1.26
CA GLY A 96 22.83 -4.74 -1.35
C GLY A 96 21.85 -5.92 -1.35
N GLU A 97 20.87 -5.89 -0.45
CA GLU A 97 19.81 -6.90 -0.37
C GLU A 97 18.99 -7.03 -1.67
N ARG A 98 18.76 -5.93 -2.39
CA ARG A 98 18.06 -5.96 -3.69
C ARG A 98 18.93 -6.50 -4.81
N VAL A 99 20.22 -6.20 -4.79
CA VAL A 99 21.18 -6.77 -5.75
C VAL A 99 21.26 -8.28 -5.53
N PHE A 100 21.36 -8.72 -4.28
CA PHE A 100 21.28 -10.11 -3.89
C PHE A 100 19.99 -10.77 -4.39
N GLU A 101 18.81 -10.21 -4.06
CA GLU A 101 17.52 -10.74 -4.51
C GLU A 101 17.44 -10.88 -6.04
N PHE A 102 18.01 -9.92 -6.76
CA PHE A 102 18.02 -9.93 -8.21
C PHE A 102 18.94 -11.01 -8.78
N LEU A 103 20.16 -11.16 -8.24
CA LEU A 103 21.15 -12.12 -8.71
C LEU A 103 20.84 -13.56 -8.28
N LYS A 104 20.25 -13.72 -7.10
CA LYS A 104 19.94 -15.00 -6.45
C LYS A 104 18.47 -15.39 -6.59
N ASN A 105 17.77 -14.80 -7.57
CA ASN A 105 16.34 -15.02 -7.75
C ASN A 105 15.98 -16.49 -7.96
N THR A 106 16.79 -17.23 -8.74
CA THR A 106 16.62 -18.67 -8.98
C THR A 106 16.78 -19.46 -7.69
N ASP A 107 17.85 -19.20 -6.95
CA ASP A 107 18.21 -19.92 -5.73
C ASP A 107 17.13 -19.70 -4.64
N ILE A 108 16.61 -18.47 -4.53
CA ILE A 108 15.49 -18.16 -3.62
C ILE A 108 14.21 -18.87 -4.09
N ARG A 109 13.94 -18.95 -5.40
CA ARG A 109 12.75 -19.67 -5.93
C ARG A 109 12.81 -21.16 -5.67
N GLU A 110 14.00 -21.75 -5.77
CA GLU A 110 14.22 -23.16 -5.48
C GLU A 110 14.06 -23.42 -3.97
N ALA A 111 14.69 -22.61 -3.12
CA ALA A 111 14.54 -22.73 -1.66
C ALA A 111 13.09 -22.56 -1.17
N VAL A 112 12.30 -21.68 -1.81
CA VAL A 112 10.87 -21.52 -1.50
C VAL A 112 10.04 -22.73 -1.93
N ARG A 113 10.40 -23.39 -3.04
CA ARG A 113 9.70 -24.60 -3.50
C ARG A 113 9.89 -25.78 -2.54
N ASP A 114 11.07 -25.88 -1.93
CA ASP A 114 11.34 -26.90 -0.93
C ASP A 114 10.56 -26.68 0.39
N ASP A 115 10.07 -25.46 0.61
CA ASP A 115 9.36 -25.00 1.82
C ASP A 115 7.85 -24.70 1.59
N GLU A 116 7.32 -25.01 0.39
CA GLU A 116 5.94 -24.68 -0.03
C GLU A 116 4.84 -25.32 0.82
N VAL A 117 5.19 -26.29 1.68
CA VAL A 117 4.25 -27.03 2.53
C VAL A 117 3.82 -26.23 3.77
N LEU A 118 4.58 -25.21 4.19
CA LEU A 118 4.45 -24.57 5.51
C LEU A 118 3.74 -23.21 5.52
N HIS A 119 3.47 -22.60 4.36
CA HIS A 119 2.98 -21.22 4.29
C HIS A 119 1.73 -21.05 3.40
N PRO A 120 0.66 -20.38 3.90
CA PRO A 120 -0.60 -20.26 3.16
C PRO A 120 -0.53 -19.33 1.93
N HIS A 121 0.52 -18.53 1.78
CA HIS A 121 0.71 -17.62 0.66
C HIS A 121 2.15 -17.62 0.16
N GLN A 122 2.35 -17.90 -1.13
CA GLN A 122 3.67 -17.95 -1.79
C GLN A 122 4.49 -16.65 -1.61
N ILE A 123 3.83 -15.48 -1.58
CA ILE A 123 4.53 -14.21 -1.36
C ILE A 123 5.07 -14.08 0.07
N VAL A 124 4.42 -14.71 1.05
CA VAL A 124 4.88 -14.72 2.44
C VAL A 124 6.08 -15.65 2.57
N ALA A 125 5.99 -16.87 2.00
CA ALA A 125 7.10 -17.82 1.93
C ALA A 125 8.33 -17.20 1.25
N TRP A 126 8.12 -16.55 0.10
CA TRP A 126 9.16 -15.82 -0.63
C TRP A 126 9.87 -14.78 0.24
N ASN A 127 9.10 -13.92 0.91
CA ASN A 127 9.68 -12.85 1.71
C ASN A 127 10.45 -13.36 2.93
N LEU A 128 9.96 -14.44 3.56
CA LEU A 128 10.64 -15.09 4.68
C LEU A 128 11.95 -15.74 4.22
N MET A 129 11.90 -16.54 3.17
CA MET A 129 13.08 -17.24 2.65
C MET A 129 14.14 -16.26 2.14
N ARG A 130 13.74 -15.26 1.35
CA ARG A 130 14.62 -14.19 0.87
C ARG A 130 15.34 -13.51 2.04
N ARG A 131 14.63 -13.25 3.13
CA ARG A 131 15.18 -12.59 4.31
C ARG A 131 16.12 -13.50 5.10
N SER A 132 15.75 -14.76 5.30
CA SER A 132 16.62 -15.76 5.95
C SER A 132 17.93 -15.87 5.19
N LEU A 133 17.88 -16.14 3.88
CA LEU A 133 19.07 -16.30 3.06
C LEU A 133 19.97 -15.06 3.04
N TRP A 134 19.40 -13.86 3.16
CA TRP A 134 20.18 -12.63 3.28
C TRP A 134 20.80 -12.46 4.67
N GLU A 135 20.09 -12.79 5.74
CA GLU A 135 20.60 -12.73 7.12
C GLU A 135 21.66 -13.81 7.38
N ASP A 136 21.61 -14.94 6.65
CA ASP A 136 22.57 -16.05 6.70
C ASP A 136 23.90 -15.73 5.99
N LEU A 137 23.95 -14.69 5.14
CA LEU A 137 25.19 -14.28 4.48
C LEU A 137 26.20 -13.71 5.48
N GLU A 138 27.48 -14.00 5.22
CA GLU A 138 28.56 -13.37 5.96
C GLU A 138 28.54 -11.85 5.75
N GLN A 139 29.10 -11.12 6.71
CA GLN A 139 29.12 -9.66 6.66
C GLN A 139 29.86 -9.16 5.41
N ASP A 140 30.96 -9.82 5.06
CA ASP A 140 31.81 -9.52 3.91
C ASP A 140 31.03 -9.68 2.59
N GLU A 141 30.23 -10.74 2.46
CA GLU A 141 29.37 -10.97 1.29
C GLU A 141 28.28 -9.90 1.16
N ARG A 142 27.70 -9.47 2.29
CA ARG A 142 26.70 -8.38 2.30
C ARG A 142 27.33 -7.05 1.89
N GLU A 143 28.58 -6.80 2.27
CA GLU A 143 29.34 -5.62 1.88
C GLU A 143 29.66 -5.61 0.37
N ASP A 144 29.98 -6.76 -0.21
CA ASP A 144 30.17 -6.92 -1.66
C ASP A 144 28.89 -6.55 -2.43
N TYR A 145 27.73 -7.07 -2.01
CA TYR A 145 26.46 -6.67 -2.61
C TYR A 145 26.15 -5.18 -2.39
N GLY A 146 26.55 -4.61 -1.25
CA GLY A 146 26.46 -3.17 -0.98
C GLY A 146 27.28 -2.34 -1.98
N THR A 147 28.51 -2.79 -2.28
CA THR A 147 29.39 -2.17 -3.27
C THR A 147 28.80 -2.26 -4.68
N MET A 148 28.27 -3.43 -5.06
CA MET A 148 27.57 -3.61 -6.32
C MET A 148 26.33 -2.72 -6.44
N ALA A 149 25.58 -2.54 -5.37
CA ALA A 149 24.43 -1.65 -5.33
C ALA A 149 24.82 -0.19 -5.58
N LEU A 150 25.94 0.28 -5.00
CA LEU A 150 26.48 1.61 -5.28
C LEU A 150 26.82 1.76 -6.77
N GLN A 151 27.47 0.76 -7.37
CA GLN A 151 27.78 0.78 -8.80
C GLN A 151 26.50 0.78 -9.65
N TRP A 152 25.54 -0.08 -9.35
CA TRP A 152 24.28 -0.17 -10.10
C TRP A 152 23.42 1.10 -9.98
N ASN A 153 23.55 1.85 -8.90
CA ASN A 153 22.93 3.17 -8.76
C ASN A 153 23.56 4.24 -9.66
N ILE A 154 24.84 4.10 -10.00
CA ILE A 154 25.59 5.06 -10.83
C ILE A 154 25.45 4.71 -12.32
N SER A 155 25.69 3.44 -12.67
CA SER A 155 25.79 2.99 -14.07
C SER A 155 24.63 2.10 -14.54
N GLY A 156 23.67 1.78 -13.65
CA GLY A 156 22.68 0.74 -13.90
C GLY A 156 23.25 -0.68 -13.68
N PRO A 157 22.39 -1.71 -13.60
CA PRO A 157 22.83 -3.10 -13.61
C PRO A 157 23.56 -3.42 -14.91
N ASP A 158 24.60 -4.25 -14.82
CA ASP A 158 25.46 -4.59 -15.95
C ASP A 158 24.67 -5.01 -17.21
N VAL A 159 25.15 -4.66 -18.41
CA VAL A 159 24.38 -4.74 -19.68
C VAL A 159 23.87 -6.16 -19.98
N LYS A 160 24.53 -7.19 -19.45
CA LYS A 160 24.14 -8.60 -19.58
C LYS A 160 22.90 -8.99 -18.77
N LEU A 161 22.44 -8.14 -17.86
CA LEU A 161 21.36 -8.39 -16.91
C LEU A 161 20.09 -7.56 -17.18
N GLN A 162 20.03 -6.83 -18.30
CA GLN A 162 18.77 -6.22 -18.72
C GLN A 162 17.74 -7.34 -19.01
N PRO A 163 16.48 -7.20 -18.54
CA PRO A 163 15.45 -8.18 -18.87
C PRO A 163 15.36 -8.28 -20.39
N ARG A 164 15.61 -9.48 -20.92
CA ARG A 164 15.44 -9.76 -22.35
C ARG A 164 13.98 -9.50 -22.68
N THR A 165 13.75 -8.52 -23.56
CA THR A 165 12.43 -8.21 -24.15
C THR A 165 11.90 -9.39 -24.93
#